data_AF-A0A2J7RGL7-F1
#
_entry.id   AF-A0A2J7RGL7-F1
#
_cell.length_a   1.000
_cell.length_b   1.000
_cell.length_c   1.000
_cell.angle_alpha   90.00
_cell.angle_beta   90.00
_cell.angle_gamma   90.00
#
_symmetry.space_group_name_H-M   'P 1'
#
loop_
_entity.id
_entity.type
_entity.pdbx_description
1 polymer ?
#
loop_
_entity_poly.entity_id
_entity_poly.type
_entity_poly.pdbx_seq_one_letter_code
_entity_poly.pdbx_strand_id
1 'polypeptide(L)'
;MSLKKKPQKDSHKRVKIVEIKRKIIEKQERGVSVADLACTYNRSTSTIWKTVASYIEKHHRNKAMAMHATNLFNNAVLHFHQILKRRQKQMSLDSFLVKMN
;
A
#
# COMPACT_ATOMS: atom_id res chain seq x y z
N MET A 1 -16.25 -41.13 30.44
CA MET A 1 -16.01 -39.73 29.97
C MET A 1 -16.39 -39.65 28.49
N SER A 2 -17.36 -38.82 28.13
CA SER A 2 -17.84 -38.71 26.74
C SER A 2 -17.09 -37.60 26.00
N LEU A 3 -16.26 -37.97 25.03
CA LEU A 3 -15.57 -37.02 24.15
C LEU A 3 -16.58 -36.45 23.14
N LYS A 4 -17.10 -35.26 23.44
CA LYS A 4 -17.92 -34.47 22.50
C LYS A 4 -17.09 -34.13 21.26
N LYS A 5 -17.25 -34.91 20.18
CA LYS A 5 -16.79 -34.52 18.83
C LYS A 5 -17.64 -33.35 18.30
N LYS A 6 -17.06 -32.15 18.22
CA LYS A 6 -17.36 -31.17 17.16
C LYS A 6 -16.09 -30.40 16.79
N PRO A 7 -15.58 -30.57 15.55
CA PRO A 7 -14.89 -29.44 14.92
C PRO A 7 -15.09 -29.29 13.39
N GLN A 8 -15.66 -30.25 12.67
CA GLN A 8 -15.61 -30.26 11.19
C GLN A 8 -16.54 -29.22 10.52
N LYS A 9 -17.64 -28.84 11.17
CA LYS A 9 -18.64 -27.91 10.60
C LYS A 9 -18.16 -26.46 10.61
N ASP A 10 -17.32 -26.07 11.57
CA ASP A 10 -16.84 -24.69 11.70
C ASP A 10 -15.69 -24.36 10.76
N SER A 11 -14.78 -25.31 10.52
CA SER A 11 -13.70 -25.12 9.53
C SER A 11 -14.27 -24.92 8.12
N HIS A 12 -15.24 -25.74 7.73
CA HIS A 12 -15.88 -25.63 6.41
C HIS A 12 -16.63 -24.30 6.22
N LYS A 13 -17.30 -23.78 7.25
CA LYS A 13 -17.91 -22.45 7.24
C LYS A 13 -16.87 -21.34 7.08
N ARG A 14 -15.75 -21.42 7.80
CA ARG A 14 -14.64 -20.45 7.71
C ARG A 14 -14.04 -20.42 6.31
N VAL A 15 -13.80 -21.58 5.70
CA VAL A 15 -13.28 -21.68 4.33
C VAL A 15 -14.23 -21.00 3.34
N LYS A 16 -15.55 -21.28 3.41
CA LYS A 16 -16.55 -20.61 2.55
C LYS A 16 -16.58 -19.10 2.71
N ILE A 17 -16.41 -18.59 3.93
CA ILE A 17 -16.38 -17.14 4.19
C ILE A 17 -15.15 -16.48 3.55
N VAL A 18 -13.97 -17.12 3.66
CA VAL A 18 -12.73 -16.60 3.05
C VAL A 18 -12.85 -16.55 1.53
N GLU A 19 -13.38 -17.62 0.92
CA GLU A 19 -13.65 -17.71 -0.51
C GLU A 19 -14.56 -16.57 -1.01
N ILE A 20 -15.67 -16.32 -0.30
CA ILE A 20 -16.62 -15.26 -0.65
C ILE A 20 -15.95 -13.88 -0.54
N LYS A 21 -15.18 -13.62 0.52
CA LYS A 21 -14.45 -12.35 0.67
C LYS A 21 -13.48 -12.13 -0.49
N ARG A 22 -12.73 -13.16 -0.90
CA ARG A 22 -11.81 -13.06 -2.05
C ARG A 22 -12.55 -12.69 -3.34
N LYS A 23 -13.68 -13.33 -3.63
CA LYS A 23 -14.49 -13.04 -4.82
C LYS A 23 -15.09 -11.63 -4.82
N ILE A 24 -15.47 -11.11 -3.64
CA ILE A 24 -15.94 -9.72 -3.49
C ILE A 24 -14.85 -8.74 -3.88
N ILE A 25 -13.62 -8.94 -3.38
CA ILE A 25 -12.47 -8.07 -3.71
C ILE A 25 -12.16 -8.13 -5.21
N GLU A 26 -12.05 -9.33 -5.78
CA GLU A 26 -11.72 -9.50 -7.21
C GLU A 26 -12.73 -8.81 -8.13
N LYS A 27 -14.03 -8.91 -7.82
CA LYS A 27 -15.07 -8.22 -8.59
C LYS A 27 -15.04 -6.71 -8.39
N GLN A 28 -14.77 -6.23 -7.18
CA GLN A 28 -14.64 -4.80 -6.89
C GLN A 28 -13.44 -4.19 -7.63
N GLU A 29 -12.31 -4.89 -7.70
CA GLU A 29 -11.11 -4.48 -8.46
C GLU A 29 -11.37 -4.41 -9.97
N ARG A 30 -12.28 -5.26 -10.48
CA ARG A 30 -12.77 -5.19 -11.87
C ARG A 30 -13.81 -4.08 -12.10
N GLY A 31 -14.13 -3.28 -11.09
CA GLY A 31 -15.01 -2.11 -11.19
C GLY A 31 -16.48 -2.37 -10.88
N VAL A 32 -16.87 -3.56 -10.39
CA VAL A 32 -18.25 -3.81 -9.95
C VAL A 32 -18.58 -2.92 -8.75
N SER A 33 -19.76 -2.30 -8.72
CA SER A 33 -20.13 -1.41 -7.63
C SER A 33 -20.38 -2.15 -6.31
N VAL A 34 -20.17 -1.47 -5.18
CA VAL A 34 -20.47 -2.00 -3.84
C VAL A 34 -21.95 -2.35 -3.69
N ALA A 35 -22.84 -1.62 -4.36
CA ALA A 35 -24.28 -1.88 -4.36
C ALA A 35 -24.63 -3.17 -5.11
N ASP A 36 -24.04 -3.39 -6.29
CA ASP A 36 -24.25 -4.61 -7.08
C ASP A 36 -23.71 -5.83 -6.35
N LEU A 37 -22.57 -5.71 -5.67
CA LEU A 37 -22.02 -6.76 -4.82
C LEU A 37 -22.91 -7.08 -3.63
N ALA A 38 -23.49 -6.06 -2.99
CA ALA A 38 -24.45 -6.23 -1.90
C ALA A 38 -25.66 -7.05 -2.36
N CYS A 39 -26.20 -6.73 -3.55
CA CYS A 39 -27.28 -7.50 -4.18
C CYS A 39 -26.85 -8.93 -4.51
N THR A 40 -25.72 -9.09 -5.22
CA THR A 40 -25.21 -10.40 -5.71
C THR A 40 -24.95 -11.39 -4.57
N TYR A 41 -24.39 -10.92 -3.46
CA TYR A 41 -24.01 -11.76 -2.32
C TYR A 41 -25.06 -11.77 -1.20
N ASN A 42 -26.19 -11.08 -1.39
CA ASN A 42 -27.24 -10.90 -0.39
C ASN A 42 -26.68 -10.42 0.96
N ARG A 43 -25.90 -9.34 0.93
CA ARG A 43 -25.27 -8.71 2.10
C ARG A 43 -25.60 -7.24 2.12
N SER A 44 -25.55 -6.63 3.30
CA SER A 44 -25.64 -5.17 3.39
C SER A 44 -24.41 -4.50 2.74
N THR A 45 -24.61 -3.33 2.15
CA THR A 45 -23.54 -2.47 1.62
C THR A 45 -22.45 -2.20 2.65
N SER A 46 -22.83 -1.98 3.92
CA SER A 46 -21.89 -1.84 5.04
C SER A 46 -20.98 -3.07 5.21
N THR A 47 -21.51 -4.28 5.03
CA THR A 47 -20.72 -5.52 5.14
C THR A 47 -19.72 -5.67 3.99
N ILE A 48 -20.16 -5.33 2.77
CA ILE A 48 -19.29 -5.31 1.60
C ILE A 48 -18.18 -4.25 1.80
N TRP A 49 -18.55 -3.03 2.18
CA TRP A 49 -17.61 -1.95 2.44
C TRP A 49 -16.55 -2.32 3.48
N LYS A 50 -16.95 -2.89 4.63
CA LYS A 50 -15.99 -3.36 5.65
C LYS A 50 -15.02 -4.40 5.11
N THR A 51 -15.48 -5.28 4.21
CA THR A 51 -14.63 -6.30 3.59
C THR A 51 -13.60 -5.66 2.65
N VAL A 52 -14.04 -4.72 1.81
CA VAL A 52 -13.20 -3.97 0.88
C VAL A 52 -12.21 -3.09 1.63
N ALA A 53 -12.67 -2.32 2.62
CA ALA A 53 -11.84 -1.46 3.46
C ALA A 53 -10.76 -2.27 4.20
N SER A 54 -11.14 -3.37 4.85
CA SER A 54 -10.17 -4.24 5.55
C SER A 54 -9.13 -4.84 4.61
N TYR A 55 -9.50 -5.14 3.36
CA TYR A 55 -8.56 -5.60 2.34
C TYR A 55 -7.61 -4.47 1.94
N ILE A 56 -8.14 -3.29 1.60
CA ILE A 56 -7.34 -2.11 1.23
C ILE A 56 -6.37 -1.76 2.36
N GLU A 57 -6.82 -1.77 3.63
CA GLU A 57 -5.99 -1.52 4.80
C GLU A 57 -4.80 -2.47 4.92
N LYS A 58 -5.05 -3.77 4.76
CA LYS A 58 -4.00 -4.80 4.80
C LYS A 58 -3.05 -4.74 3.60
N HIS A 59 -3.56 -4.28 2.47
CA HIS A 59 -2.82 -4.21 1.21
C HIS A 59 -2.40 -2.79 0.84
N HIS A 60 -2.36 -1.84 1.79
CA HIS A 60 -1.82 -0.47 1.67
C HIS A 60 -0.30 -0.44 1.47
N ARG A 61 0.20 -1.22 0.52
CA ARG A 61 1.56 -1.15 -0.01
C ARG A 61 1.88 0.26 -0.53
N ASN A 62 0.87 1.03 -0.94
CA ASN A 62 1.03 2.41 -1.43
C ASN A 62 1.57 3.38 -0.38
N LYS A 63 1.26 3.23 0.92
CA LYS A 63 1.85 4.10 1.96
C LYS A 63 3.33 3.82 2.15
N ALA A 64 3.69 2.53 2.22
CA ALA A 64 5.09 2.10 2.32
C ALA A 64 5.88 2.42 1.04
N MET A 65 5.29 2.20 -0.14
CA MET A 65 5.90 2.54 -1.44
C MET A 65 6.04 4.06 -1.62
N ALA A 66 5.05 4.87 -1.23
CA ALA A 66 5.15 6.32 -1.25
C ALA A 66 6.24 6.84 -0.31
N MET A 67 6.33 6.28 0.90
CA MET A 67 7.40 6.61 1.85
C MET A 67 8.78 6.21 1.30
N HIS A 68 8.89 5.03 0.68
CA HIS A 68 10.12 4.58 0.05
C HIS A 68 10.53 5.47 -1.13
N ALA A 69 9.59 5.83 -2.00
CA ALA A 69 9.82 6.75 -3.12
C ALA A 69 10.24 8.15 -2.63
N THR A 70 9.58 8.65 -1.58
CA THR A 70 9.90 9.94 -0.96
C THR A 70 11.31 9.94 -0.37
N ASN A 71 11.69 8.87 0.36
CA ASN A 71 13.02 8.74 0.93
C ASN A 71 14.11 8.64 -0.15
N LEU A 72 13.86 7.88 -1.23
CA LEU A 72 14.77 7.79 -2.36
C LEU A 72 14.96 9.16 -3.04
N PHE A 73 13.87 9.88 -3.27
CA PHE A 73 13.90 11.23 -3.83
C PHE A 73 14.69 12.20 -2.95
N ASN A 74 14.41 12.22 -1.64
CA ASN A 74 15.10 13.09 -0.68
C ASN A 74 16.61 12.79 -0.65
N ASN A 75 17.00 11.52 -0.63
CA ASN A 75 18.41 11.13 -0.68
C ASN A 75 19.10 11.62 -1.95
N ALA A 76 18.46 11.47 -3.11
CA ALA A 76 18.99 11.95 -4.38
C ALA A 76 19.13 13.48 -4.39
N VAL A 77 18.10 14.21 -3.95
CA VAL A 77 18.12 15.68 -3.86
C VAL A 77 19.23 16.17 -2.94
N LEU A 78 19.37 15.58 -1.75
CA LEU A 78 20.43 15.93 -0.80
C LEU A 78 21.82 15.68 -1.39
N HIS A 79 22.01 14.56 -2.08
CA HIS A 79 23.27 14.24 -2.73
C HIS A 79 23.64 15.28 -3.80
N PHE A 80 22.70 15.64 -4.68
CA PHE A 80 22.92 16.68 -5.68
C PHE A 80 23.16 18.05 -5.06
N HIS A 81 22.44 18.42 -4.00
CA HIS A 81 22.66 19.66 -3.26
C HIS A 81 24.10 19.76 -2.75
N GLN A 82 24.65 18.68 -2.19
CA GLN A 82 26.03 18.64 -1.72
C GLN A 82 27.04 18.82 -2.87
N ILE A 83 26.79 18.18 -4.03
CA ILE A 83 27.63 18.34 -5.22
C ILE A 83 27.64 19.80 -5.68
N LEU A 84 26.47 20.42 -5.79
CA LEU A 84 26.35 21.82 -6.21
C LEU A 84 27.08 22.76 -5.26
N LYS A 85 26.94 22.54 -3.94
CA LYS A 85 27.64 23.33 -2.91
C LYS A 85 29.17 23.22 -3.02
N ARG A 86 29.69 22.03 -3.32
CA ARG A 86 31.14 21.83 -3.55
C ARG A 86 31.61 22.56 -4.80
N ARG A 87 30.86 22.48 -5.90
CA ARG A 87 31.18 23.16 -7.16
C ARG A 87 31.18 24.67 -7.03
N GLN A 88 30.21 25.24 -6.32
CA GLN A 88 30.16 26.68 -6.06
C GLN A 88 31.42 27.18 -5.33
N LYS A 89 31.89 26.43 -4.32
CA LYS A 89 33.12 26.76 -3.61
C LYS A 89 34.35 26.68 -4.51
N GLN A 90 34.45 25.62 -5.32
CA GLN A 90 35.56 25.44 -6.26
C GLN A 90 35.61 26.60 -7.26
N MET A 91 34.49 26.95 -7.90
CA MET A 91 34.41 28.08 -8.83
C MET A 91 34.82 29.41 -8.18
N SER A 92 34.42 29.63 -6.91
CA SER A 92 34.82 30.84 -6.17
C SER A 92 36.33 30.89 -5.92
N LEU A 93 36.95 29.75 -5.58
CA LEU A 93 38.40 29.66 -5.37
C LEU A 93 39.16 29.84 -6.69
N ASP A 94 38.74 29.15 -7.75
CA ASP A 94 39.37 29.24 -9.07
C ASP A 94 39.32 30.67 -9.61
N SER A 95 38.17 31.34 -9.50
CA SER A 95 38.04 32.75 -9.89
C SER A 95 38.92 33.69 -9.08
N PHE A 96 39.18 33.38 -7.80
CA PHE A 96 40.06 34.18 -6.96
C PHE A 96 41.52 34.01 -7.37
N LEU A 97 41.96 32.77 -7.59
CA LEU A 97 43.33 32.45 -8.02
C LEU A 97 43.65 33.04 -9.40
N VAL A 98 42.70 32.99 -10.36
CA VAL A 98 42.87 33.63 -11.68
C VAL A 98 43.07 35.15 -11.58
N LYS A 99 42.51 35.81 -10.57
CA LYS A 99 42.68 37.27 -10.36
C LYS A 99 44.00 37.64 -9.68
N MET A 100 44.71 36.69 -9.07
CA MET A 100 45.98 36.94 -8.38
C MET A 100 47.21 36.79 -9.29
N ASN A 101 47.06 36.13 -10.43
CA ASN A 101 48.07 36.08 -11.50
C ASN A 101 47.87 37.22 -12.50
#